data_AF-A0A7X0Y5Y8-F1
#
_entry.id   AF-A0A7X0Y5Y8-F1
#
_cell.length_a   1.000
_cell.length_b   1.000
_cell.length_c   1.000
_cell.angle_alpha   90.00
_cell.angle_beta   90.00
_cell.angle_gamma   90.00
#
_symmetry.space_group_name_H-M   'P 1'
#
loop_
_entity.id
_entity.type
_entity.pdbx_description
1 polymer ?
#
loop_
_entity_poly.entity_id
_entity_poly.type
_entity_poly.pdbx_seq_one_letter_code
_entity_poly.pdbx_strand_id
1 'polypeptide(L)'
;MKFCPDCGASVEGMKFCPECGANLAKQNTPVPTQTQEATQERELISFSTYMFGLESTKASIMKNVNVSIPKVEYTLTTERLLIQKSGVLSQKKDELELYKVKDISVKQGMKDKMLGVGDITILSTDESSPETVLKRIHKPQDIKEQIRSAVQAVKKEMGIGYRQEI
;
A
#
# COMPACT_ATOMS: atom_id res chain seq x y z
N MET A 1 24.80 -40.32 13.42
CA MET A 1 25.08 -39.57 14.67
C MET A 1 24.46 -38.19 14.50
N LYS A 2 23.58 -37.76 15.43
CA LYS A 2 23.02 -36.41 15.40
C LYS A 2 23.87 -35.53 16.31
N PHE A 3 24.19 -34.33 15.85
CA PHE A 3 24.99 -33.36 16.60
C PHE A 3 24.13 -32.14 16.93
N CYS A 4 24.37 -31.57 18.11
CA CYS A 4 23.72 -30.33 18.51
C CYS A 4 24.26 -29.15 17.66
N PRO A 5 23.39 -28.33 17.04
CA PRO A 5 23.83 -27.21 16.22
C PRO A 5 24.47 -26.06 17.01
N ASP A 6 24.21 -25.97 18.33
CA ASP A 6 24.74 -24.89 19.17
C ASP A 6 26.12 -25.18 19.78
N CYS A 7 26.44 -26.44 20.08
CA CYS A 7 27.72 -26.78 20.73
C CYS A 7 28.50 -27.92 20.06
N GLY A 8 27.94 -28.55 19.03
CA GLY A 8 28.59 -29.65 18.32
C GLY A 8 28.65 -30.99 19.07
N ALA A 9 28.08 -31.08 20.29
CA ALA A 9 28.05 -32.31 21.06
C ALA A 9 27.21 -33.40 20.36
N SER A 10 27.67 -34.66 20.45
CA SER A 10 26.92 -35.82 19.95
C SER A 10 25.73 -36.09 20.86
N VAL A 11 24.52 -36.05 20.30
CA VAL A 11 23.27 -36.22 21.02
C VAL A 11 22.50 -37.42 20.45
N GLU A 12 22.37 -38.46 21.27
CA GLU A 12 21.62 -39.68 20.93
C GLU A 12 20.23 -39.63 21.58
N GLY A 13 19.22 -39.24 20.80
CA GLY A 13 17.80 -39.43 21.17
C GLY A 13 17.23 -38.55 22.28
N MET A 14 17.99 -37.58 22.80
CA MET A 14 17.54 -36.71 23.90
C MET A 14 16.82 -35.45 23.40
N LYS A 15 15.78 -35.02 24.14
CA LYS A 15 15.01 -33.79 23.85
C LYS A 15 15.79 -32.49 24.14
N PHE A 16 16.84 -32.57 24.93
CA PHE A 16 17.69 -31.45 25.33
C PHE A 16 19.17 -31.86 25.28
N CYS A 17 20.05 -30.93 24.92
CA CYS A 17 21.49 -31.15 24.92
C CYS A 17 22.04 -31.04 26.36
N PRO A 18 22.75 -32.06 26.88
CA PRO A 18 23.27 -32.06 28.25
C PRO A 18 24.45 -31.11 28.47
N GLU A 19 25.17 -30.73 27.40
CA GLU A 19 26.36 -29.87 27.49
C GLU A 19 26.02 -28.38 27.46
N CYS A 20 25.08 -27.96 26.62
CA CYS A 20 24.72 -26.54 26.45
C CYS A 20 23.27 -26.20 26.85
N GLY A 21 22.44 -27.20 27.16
CA GLY A 21 21.03 -27.01 27.52
C GLY A 21 20.08 -26.78 26.33
N ALA A 22 20.56 -26.81 25.09
CA ALA A 22 19.73 -26.52 23.90
C ALA A 22 18.58 -27.53 23.73
N ASN A 23 17.36 -27.03 23.50
CA ASN A 23 16.19 -27.88 23.25
C ASN A 23 16.15 -28.33 21.78
N LEU A 24 16.30 -29.64 21.57
CA LEU A 24 16.39 -30.26 20.24
C LEU A 24 15.00 -30.68 19.69
N ALA A 25 13.91 -30.43 20.43
CA ALA A 25 12.56 -30.82 20.06
C ALA A 25 11.83 -29.83 19.13
N LYS A 26 12.41 -28.65 18.87
CA LYS A 26 11.80 -27.60 18.01
C LYS A 26 12.66 -27.30 16.79
N GLN A 27 12.81 -28.27 15.90
CA GLN A 27 13.26 -27.98 14.53
C GLN A 27 12.36 -28.73 13.55
N ASN A 28 11.20 -28.15 13.27
CA ASN A 28 10.46 -28.23 12.02
C ASN A 28 9.16 -27.43 12.14
N THR A 29 9.30 -26.10 12.03
CA THR A 29 8.24 -25.29 11.45
C THR A 29 8.89 -24.59 10.26
N PRO A 30 8.38 -24.76 9.02
CA PRO A 30 8.79 -23.89 7.92
C PRO A 30 8.51 -22.46 8.36
N VAL A 31 9.60 -21.69 8.40
CA VAL A 31 9.62 -20.25 8.65
C VAL A 31 8.62 -19.59 7.70
N PRO A 32 7.49 -19.02 8.18
CA PRO A 32 6.84 -17.98 7.43
C PRO A 32 7.83 -16.81 7.48
N THR A 33 8.39 -16.44 6.33
CA THR A 33 9.17 -15.22 6.17
C THR A 33 8.31 -14.03 6.58
N GLN A 34 8.36 -13.70 7.86
CA GLN A 34 8.00 -12.41 8.43
C GLN A 34 9.30 -11.66 8.62
N THR A 35 9.50 -10.67 7.77
CA THR A 35 10.38 -9.54 8.00
C THR A 35 9.42 -8.35 7.80
N GLN A 36 9.16 -7.41 8.71
CA GLN A 36 9.99 -6.81 9.76
C GLN A 36 9.07 -6.19 10.83
N GLU A 37 9.40 -6.35 12.10
CA GLU A 37 8.91 -5.48 13.18
C GLU A 37 9.80 -4.22 13.24
N ALA A 38 9.28 -3.11 12.75
CA ALA A 38 9.65 -1.74 13.12
C ALA A 38 8.49 -0.85 12.65
N THR A 39 7.60 -0.47 13.58
CA THR A 39 6.34 0.27 13.34
C THR A 39 5.45 -0.37 12.26
N GLN A 40 4.54 -1.25 12.66
CA GLN A 40 3.60 -1.90 11.74
C GLN A 40 2.62 -0.87 11.16
N GLU A 41 3.01 -0.24 10.06
CA GLU A 41 2.17 0.59 9.23
C GLU A 41 0.96 -0.23 8.76
N ARG A 42 -0.25 0.21 9.10
CA ARG A 42 -1.49 -0.53 8.82
C ARG A 42 -2.13 -0.01 7.54
N GLU A 43 -2.53 -0.92 6.66
CA GLU A 43 -3.38 -0.58 5.53
C GLU A 43 -4.77 -0.15 6.04
N LEU A 44 -5.20 1.05 5.66
CA LEU A 44 -6.51 1.61 6.00
C LEU A 44 -7.54 1.24 4.93
N ILE A 45 -7.20 1.53 3.67
CA ILE A 45 -8.04 1.20 2.51
C ILE A 45 -7.19 0.95 1.27
N SER A 46 -7.70 0.10 0.39
CA SER A 46 -7.23 -0.01 -0.99
C SER A 46 -8.37 0.31 -1.97
N PHE A 47 -8.03 1.06 -3.02
CA PHE A 47 -8.96 1.44 -4.07
C PHE A 47 -8.20 1.57 -5.40
N SER A 48 -8.91 1.60 -6.52
CA SER A 48 -8.28 1.67 -7.84
C SER A 48 -9.00 2.65 -8.76
N THR A 49 -8.30 3.08 -9.80
CA THR A 49 -8.91 3.85 -10.89
C THR A 49 -10.01 3.04 -11.57
N TYR A 50 -11.20 3.64 -11.73
CA TYR A 50 -12.31 3.06 -12.46
C TYR A 50 -12.21 3.34 -13.95
N MET A 51 -11.95 2.30 -14.73
CA MET A 51 -11.86 2.38 -16.20
C MET A 51 -13.22 2.02 -16.81
N PHE A 52 -14.12 3.01 -16.98
CA PHE A 52 -15.41 2.80 -17.65
C PHE A 52 -15.17 2.55 -19.15
N GLY A 53 -15.71 1.45 -19.69
CA GLY A 53 -15.71 1.16 -21.13
C GLY A 53 -14.53 0.32 -21.65
N LEU A 54 -13.63 -0.17 -20.79
CA LEU A 54 -12.56 -1.11 -21.16
C LEU A 54 -12.72 -2.51 -20.55
N GLU A 55 -13.64 -2.69 -19.59
CA GLU A 55 -13.98 -4.00 -19.02
C GLU A 55 -14.58 -4.96 -20.07
N SER A 56 -15.23 -4.42 -21.11
CA SER A 56 -15.78 -5.19 -22.23
C SER A 56 -14.80 -5.42 -23.38
N THR A 57 -13.50 -5.14 -23.25
CA THR A 57 -12.51 -5.48 -24.28
C THR A 57 -12.06 -6.95 -24.21
N LYS A 58 -12.88 -7.81 -23.62
CA LYS A 58 -13.00 -9.22 -24.05
C LYS A 58 -14.03 -9.41 -25.18
N ALA A 59 -14.64 -8.34 -25.69
CA ALA A 59 -15.44 -8.34 -26.91
C ALA A 59 -14.59 -7.83 -28.08
N SER A 60 -13.88 -8.77 -28.71
CA SER A 60 -13.65 -8.82 -30.16
C SER A 60 -13.13 -7.55 -30.87
N ILE A 61 -11.95 -7.04 -30.50
CA ILE A 61 -11.15 -6.22 -31.43
C ILE A 61 -9.86 -6.99 -31.76
N MET A 62 -9.91 -7.74 -32.86
CA MET A 62 -8.86 -8.53 -33.50
C MET A 62 -8.25 -9.69 -32.67
N LYS A 63 -8.34 -10.89 -33.25
CA LYS A 63 -7.99 -12.20 -32.66
C LYS A 63 -6.53 -12.42 -32.20
N ASN A 64 -5.66 -11.40 -32.12
CA ASN A 64 -4.24 -11.60 -31.84
C ASN A 64 -3.54 -10.50 -31.00
N VAL A 65 -4.26 -9.64 -30.27
CA VAL A 65 -3.61 -8.63 -29.40
C VAL A 65 -3.88 -8.90 -27.93
N ASN A 66 -2.82 -9.27 -27.19
CA ASN A 66 -2.87 -9.41 -25.73
C ASN A 66 -2.74 -8.01 -25.11
N VAL A 67 -3.85 -7.29 -24.97
CA VAL A 67 -3.86 -5.93 -24.41
C VAL A 67 -3.84 -6.01 -22.87
N SER A 68 -2.70 -5.70 -22.26
CA SER A 68 -2.65 -5.44 -20.82
C SER A 68 -3.14 -4.02 -20.54
N ILE A 69 -4.32 -3.91 -19.91
CA ILE A 69 -4.93 -2.62 -19.59
C ILE A 69 -4.13 -1.97 -18.47
N PRO A 70 -3.73 -0.68 -18.58
CA PRO A 70 -3.05 0.00 -17.50
C PRO A 70 -3.96 0.08 -16.28
N LYS A 71 -3.50 -0.44 -15.14
CA LYS A 71 -4.19 -0.41 -13.86
C LYS A 71 -3.41 0.49 -12.90
N VAL A 72 -4.13 1.30 -12.14
CA VAL A 72 -3.56 2.06 -11.02
C VAL A 72 -4.27 1.65 -9.75
N GLU A 73 -3.50 1.12 -8.81
CA GLU A 73 -3.93 0.74 -7.47
C GLU A 73 -3.39 1.74 -6.46
N TYR A 74 -4.24 2.10 -5.52
CA TYR A 74 -3.97 3.05 -4.46
C TYR A 74 -4.17 2.34 -3.13
N THR A 75 -3.17 2.41 -2.26
CA THR A 75 -3.26 1.86 -0.90
C THR A 75 -2.97 2.96 0.08
N LEU A 76 -3.97 3.36 0.84
CA LEU A 76 -3.82 4.31 1.93
C LEU A 76 -3.45 3.54 3.18
N THR A 77 -2.39 3.97 3.85
CA THR A 77 -1.94 3.40 5.11
C THR A 77 -2.05 4.44 6.23
N THR A 78 -1.58 4.07 7.42
CA THR A 78 -1.43 4.98 8.54
C THR A 78 -0.37 6.06 8.32
N GLU A 79 0.52 5.95 7.34
CA GLU A 79 1.66 6.88 7.19
C GLU A 79 1.77 7.51 5.78
N ARG A 80 1.37 6.78 4.74
CA ARG A 80 1.56 7.17 3.32
C ARG A 80 0.42 6.66 2.43
N LEU A 81 0.34 7.25 1.25
CA LEU A 81 -0.46 6.77 0.13
C LEU A 81 0.47 6.11 -0.89
N LEU A 82 0.33 4.80 -1.05
CA LEU A 82 1.06 4.02 -2.03
C LEU A 82 0.30 4.05 -3.36
N ILE A 83 1.01 4.28 -4.46
CA ILE A 83 0.46 4.38 -5.81
C ILE A 83 1.19 3.40 -6.71
N GLN A 84 0.51 2.33 -7.12
CA GLN A 84 1.06 1.28 -7.95
C GLN A 84 0.48 1.38 -9.36
N LYS A 85 1.31 1.76 -10.32
CA LYS A 85 0.94 1.88 -11.74
C LYS A 85 1.49 0.68 -12.49
N SER A 86 0.59 -0.17 -12.99
CA SER A 86 0.92 -1.38 -13.73
C SER A 86 0.49 -1.22 -15.19
N GLY A 87 1.44 -1.32 -16.11
CA GLY A 87 1.19 -1.28 -17.56
C GLY A 87 1.65 -2.56 -18.26
N VAL A 88 1.64 -2.54 -19.60
CA VAL A 88 2.01 -3.70 -20.44
C VAL A 88 3.47 -4.15 -20.22
N LEU A 89 4.37 -3.21 -19.98
CA LEU A 89 5.82 -3.47 -19.94
C LEU A 89 6.53 -2.84 -18.74
N SER A 90 5.83 -2.07 -17.91
CA SER A 90 6.45 -1.30 -16.84
C SER A 90 5.54 -1.26 -15.61
N GLN A 91 6.17 -1.40 -14.45
CA GLN A 91 5.55 -1.16 -13.16
C GLN A 91 6.26 0.04 -12.54
N LYS A 92 5.49 1.01 -12.08
CA LYS A 92 5.99 2.17 -11.36
C LYS A 92 5.29 2.25 -10.01
N LYS A 93 6.07 2.40 -8.94
CA LYS A 93 5.58 2.61 -7.58
C LYS A 93 5.95 4.03 -7.18
N ASP A 94 4.95 4.80 -6.79
CA ASP A 94 5.12 6.13 -6.21
C ASP A 94 4.55 6.09 -4.78
N GLU A 95 5.10 6.89 -3.88
CA GLU A 95 4.67 6.98 -2.49
C GLU A 95 4.49 8.46 -2.12
N LEU A 96 3.40 8.77 -1.41
CA LEU A 96 3.13 10.11 -0.90
C LEU A 96 2.95 10.05 0.62
N GLU A 97 3.87 10.64 1.36
CA GLU A 97 3.79 10.70 2.82
C GLU A 97 2.64 11.61 3.28
N LEU A 98 1.80 11.12 4.19
CA LEU A 98 0.59 11.84 4.61
C LEU A 98 0.90 13.13 5.38
N TYR A 99 2.01 13.18 6.12
CA TYR A 99 2.41 14.39 6.84
C TYR A 99 2.77 15.56 5.92
N LYS A 100 3.18 15.27 4.67
CA LYS A 100 3.49 16.28 3.63
C LYS A 100 2.25 16.80 2.89
N VAL A 101 1.07 16.21 3.13
CA VAL A 101 -0.16 16.63 2.45
C VAL A 101 -0.61 18.00 2.97
N LYS A 102 -0.74 18.98 2.06
CA LYS A 102 -1.26 20.32 2.35
C LYS A 102 -2.77 20.37 2.25
N ASP A 103 -3.30 20.01 1.09
CA ASP A 103 -4.72 20.12 0.76
C ASP A 103 -5.19 18.98 -0.15
N ILE A 104 -6.49 18.69 -0.09
CA ILE A 104 -7.14 17.64 -0.87
C ILE A 104 -8.43 18.19 -1.48
N SER A 105 -8.48 18.22 -2.80
CA SER A 105 -9.65 18.68 -3.56
C SER A 105 -10.23 17.57 -4.43
N VAL A 106 -11.52 17.68 -4.75
CA VAL A 106 -12.23 16.75 -5.63
C VAL A 106 -12.75 17.53 -6.82
N LYS A 107 -12.47 17.04 -8.03
CA LYS A 107 -13.00 17.55 -9.28
C LYS A 107 -13.97 16.53 -9.87
N GLN A 108 -15.23 16.94 -10.02
CA GLN A 108 -16.29 16.06 -10.51
C GLN A 108 -17.25 16.82 -11.44
N GLY A 109 -17.24 16.48 -12.73
CA GLY A 109 -18.17 17.04 -13.71
C GLY A 109 -19.58 16.46 -13.59
N MET A 110 -20.55 16.99 -14.35
CA MET A 110 -21.94 16.51 -14.30
C MET A 110 -22.08 15.03 -14.68
N LYS A 111 -21.36 14.58 -15.71
CA LYS A 111 -21.36 13.16 -16.13
C LYS A 111 -20.71 12.26 -15.09
N ASP A 112 -19.62 12.71 -14.49
CA ASP A 112 -18.90 11.94 -13.47
C ASP A 112 -19.73 11.81 -12.18
N LYS A 113 -20.48 12.86 -11.82
CA LYS A 113 -21.49 12.81 -10.74
C LYS A 113 -22.54 11.75 -10.99
N MET A 114 -23.09 11.68 -12.21
CA MET A 114 -24.08 10.68 -12.59
C MET A 114 -23.50 9.25 -12.49
N LEU A 115 -22.22 9.06 -12.84
CA LEU A 115 -21.53 7.78 -12.76
C LEU A 115 -20.92 7.49 -11.36
N GLY A 116 -21.05 8.41 -10.40
CA GLY A 116 -20.47 8.26 -9.07
C GLY A 116 -18.94 8.19 -9.05
N VAL A 117 -18.26 8.77 -10.05
CA VAL A 117 -16.79 8.80 -10.17
C VAL A 117 -16.27 10.24 -10.18
N GLY A 118 -14.99 10.46 -9.92
CA GLY A 118 -14.36 11.77 -10.09
C GLY A 118 -12.86 11.72 -9.83
N ASP A 119 -12.20 12.86 -9.95
CA ASP A 119 -10.76 12.97 -9.73
C ASP A 119 -10.47 13.60 -8.36
N ILE A 120 -9.44 13.09 -7.67
CA ILE A 120 -8.97 13.63 -6.40
C ILE A 120 -7.59 14.23 -6.63
N THR A 121 -7.41 15.51 -6.33
CA THR A 121 -6.12 16.20 -6.41
C THR A 121 -5.58 16.42 -5.01
N ILE A 122 -4.35 15.94 -4.77
CA ILE A 122 -3.63 16.10 -3.52
C ILE A 122 -2.46 17.04 -3.75
N LEU A 123 -2.42 18.13 -2.99
CA LEU A 123 -1.31 19.08 -2.97
C LEU A 123 -0.37 18.73 -1.83
N SER A 124 0.93 18.69 -2.10
CA SER A 124 1.96 18.31 -1.13
C SER A 124 2.99 19.43 -0.93
N THR A 125 3.77 19.35 0.16
CA THR A 125 5.01 20.12 0.35
C THR A 125 6.20 19.49 -0.36
N ASP A 126 6.04 18.33 -1.02
CA ASP A 126 7.14 17.58 -1.61
C ASP A 126 7.61 18.24 -2.91
N GLU A 127 8.90 18.54 -3.02
CA GLU A 127 9.46 19.21 -4.20
C GLU A 127 9.45 18.31 -5.44
N SER A 128 9.57 16.98 -5.25
CA SER A 128 9.58 16.02 -6.35
C SER A 128 8.19 15.78 -6.93
N SER A 129 7.14 15.95 -6.12
CA SER A 129 5.75 15.65 -6.48
C SER A 129 4.75 16.62 -5.81
N PRO A 130 4.73 17.91 -6.22
CA PRO A 130 3.92 18.94 -5.55
C PRO A 130 2.40 18.72 -5.75
N GLU A 131 2.01 18.06 -6.84
CA GLU A 131 0.62 17.74 -7.14
C GLU A 131 0.50 16.27 -7.56
N THR A 132 -0.40 15.53 -6.89
CA THR A 132 -0.73 14.15 -7.22
C THR A 132 -2.22 14.03 -7.54
N VAL A 133 -2.56 13.53 -8.73
CA VAL A 133 -3.95 13.38 -9.18
C VAL A 133 -4.34 11.90 -9.24
N LEU A 134 -5.32 11.51 -8.42
CA LEU A 134 -5.96 10.21 -8.45
C LEU A 134 -7.15 10.28 -9.41
N LYS A 135 -7.06 9.54 -10.53
CA LYS A 135 -8.03 9.67 -11.62
C LYS A 135 -9.16 8.67 -11.50
N ARG A 136 -10.37 9.12 -11.81
CA ARG A 136 -11.60 8.32 -11.95
C ARG A 136 -11.84 7.39 -10.75
N ILE A 137 -11.80 7.96 -9.55
CA ILE A 137 -12.05 7.26 -8.29
C ILE A 137 -13.54 7.16 -8.05
N HIS A 138 -14.02 5.98 -7.66
CA HIS A 138 -15.41 5.79 -7.22
C HIS A 138 -15.67 6.49 -5.90
N LYS A 139 -16.83 7.14 -5.79
CA LYS A 139 -17.25 7.88 -4.60
C LYS A 139 -16.11 8.79 -4.10
N PRO A 140 -15.64 9.74 -4.94
CA PRO A 140 -14.41 10.49 -4.67
C PRO A 140 -14.49 11.34 -3.38
N GLN A 141 -15.70 11.73 -2.97
CA GLN A 141 -15.92 12.44 -1.70
C GLN A 141 -15.63 11.56 -0.48
N ASP A 142 -16.10 10.31 -0.48
CA ASP A 142 -15.89 9.38 0.63
C ASP A 142 -14.40 9.02 0.76
N ILE A 143 -13.72 8.84 -0.37
CA ILE A 143 -12.27 8.59 -0.40
C ILE A 143 -11.49 9.83 0.06
N LYS A 144 -11.89 11.03 -0.37
CA LYS A 144 -11.30 12.28 0.13
C LYS A 144 -11.38 12.37 1.66
N GLU A 145 -12.54 12.09 2.24
CA GLU A 145 -12.72 12.22 3.69
C GLU A 145 -11.88 11.18 4.45
N GLN A 146 -11.73 9.97 3.92
CA GLN A 146 -10.84 8.95 4.48
C GLN A 146 -9.36 9.37 4.44
N ILE A 147 -8.89 9.90 3.30
CA ILE A 147 -7.53 10.42 3.18
C ILE A 147 -7.34 11.59 4.16
N ARG A 148 -8.32 12.50 4.25
CA ARG A 148 -8.28 13.63 5.17
C ARG A 148 -8.17 13.18 6.62
N SER A 149 -8.97 12.20 7.03
CA SER A 149 -8.94 11.64 8.39
C SER A 149 -7.57 11.02 8.71
N ALA A 150 -6.98 10.28 7.76
CA ALA A 150 -5.66 9.70 7.93
C ALA A 150 -4.58 10.78 8.05
N VAL A 151 -4.60 11.81 7.20
CA VAL A 151 -3.67 12.96 7.27
C VAL A 151 -3.78 13.68 8.62
N GLN A 152 -4.99 13.89 9.13
CA GLN A 152 -5.18 14.52 10.44
C GLN A 152 -4.64 13.67 11.59
N ALA A 153 -4.82 12.35 11.54
CA ALA A 153 -4.28 11.44 12.53
C ALA A 153 -2.75 11.51 12.57
N VAL A 154 -2.09 11.42 11.42
CA VAL A 154 -0.62 11.50 11.30
C VAL A 154 -0.09 12.83 11.81
N LYS A 155 -0.69 13.94 11.39
CA LYS A 155 -0.27 15.28 11.84
C LYS A 155 -0.42 15.46 13.34
N LYS A 156 -1.51 14.92 13.92
CA LYS A 156 -1.75 14.95 15.37
C LYS A 156 -0.70 14.13 16.12
N GLU A 157 -0.37 12.95 15.62
CA GLU A 157 0.67 12.08 16.21
C GLU A 157 2.06 12.74 16.18
N MET A 158 2.39 13.43 15.08
CA MET A 158 3.66 14.16 14.95
C MET A 158 3.66 15.53 15.66
N GLY A 159 2.53 15.96 16.24
CA GLY A 159 2.40 17.30 16.85
C GLY A 159 2.48 18.46 15.85
N ILE A 160 2.26 18.20 14.56
CA ILE A 160 2.30 19.20 13.50
C ILE A 160 0.95 19.91 13.44
N GLY A 161 0.87 21.10 14.03
CA GLY A 161 -0.29 21.98 13.90
C GLY A 161 -0.37 22.63 12.52
N TYR A 162 -1.58 22.81 12.00
CA TYR A 162 -1.78 23.69 10.85
C TYR A 162 -1.42 25.11 11.26
N ARG A 163 -0.31 25.66 10.73
CA ARG A 163 -0.05 27.10 10.85
C ARG A 163 -1.01 27.80 9.91
N GLN A 164 -2.13 28.27 10.44
CA GLN A 164 -3.03 29.15 9.71
C GLN A 164 -2.31 30.49 9.58
N GLU A 165 -1.87 30.82 8.37
CA GLU A 165 -1.47 32.18 8.05
C GLU A 165 -2.79 32.97 7.91
N ILE A 166 -3.11 33.73 8.97
CA ILE A 166 -4.26 34.63 9.06
C ILE A 166 -3.86 35.97 8.45
#